data_AF-A0AAD9KJ53-F1
#
_entry.id   AF-A0AAD9KJ53-F1
#
_cell.length_a   1.000
_cell.length_b   1.000
_cell.length_c   1.000
_cell.angle_alpha   90.00
_cell.angle_beta   90.00
_cell.angle_gamma   90.00
#
_symmetry.space_group_name_H-M   'P 1'
#
loop_
_entity.id
_entity.type
_entity.pdbx_description
1 polymer ?
#
loop_
_entity_poly.entity_id
_entity_poly.type
_entity_poly.pdbx_seq_one_letter_code
_entity_poly.pdbx_strand_id
1 'polypeptide(L)' 'MTGYVMFRKDRLGRRGGGVILYIKESIQAYEIKLEKEAECEEAVWCNIVTGNSTLTVGLVYRVQT' A
#
# COMPACT_ATOMS: atom_id res chain seq x y z
N MET A 1 12.12 -5.38 -5.64
CA MET A 1 13.44 -5.32 -4.97
C MET A 1 13.65 -6.68 -4.32
N THR A 2 14.79 -7.33 -4.52
CA THR A 2 15.02 -8.68 -3.98
C THR A 2 14.88 -8.69 -2.46
N GLY A 3 14.11 -9.63 -1.91
CA GLY A 3 13.86 -9.74 -0.46
C GLY A 3 12.70 -8.89 0.05
N TYR A 4 11.87 -8.33 -0.83
CA TYR A 4 10.73 -7.49 -0.48
C TYR A 4 9.49 -7.80 -1.33
N VAL A 5 8.35 -7.93 -0.66
CA VAL A 5 7.02 -7.88 -1.27
C VAL A 5 6.66 -6.43 -1.55
N MET A 6 6.00 -6.20 -2.68
CA MET A 6 5.66 -4.87 -3.18
C MET A 6 4.15 -4.69 -3.25
N PHE A 7 3.63 -3.67 -2.57
CA PHE A 7 2.27 -3.16 -2.75
C PHE A 7 2.36 -1.82 -3.46
N ARG A 8 1.65 -1.68 -4.59
CA ARG A 8 1.85 -0.55 -5.50
C ARG A 8 0.54 -0.09 -6.10
N LYS A 9 0.38 1.23 -6.21
CA LYS A 9 -0.69 1.85 -6.98
C LYS A 9 -0.10 2.91 -7.89
N ASP A 10 -0.19 2.66 -9.19
CA ASP A 10 0.26 3.60 -10.21
C ASP A 10 -0.83 4.64 -10.50
N ARG A 11 -0.42 5.90 -10.64
CA ARG A 11 -1.33 6.95 -11.07
C ARG A 11 -1.55 6.85 -12.58
N LEU A 12 -2.81 6.84 -13.00
CA LEU A 12 -3.19 6.82 -14.41
C LEU A 12 -3.36 8.25 -14.96
N GLY A 13 -3.03 8.45 -16.25
CA GLY A 13 -3.40 9.67 -16.98
C GLY A 13 -2.50 10.91 -16.80
N ARG A 14 -1.51 10.91 -15.90
CA ARG A 14 -0.51 12.00 -15.81
C ARG A 14 0.86 11.51 -15.34
N ARG A 15 1.91 12.30 -15.63
CA ARG A 15 3.27 12.06 -15.11
C ARG A 15 3.38 12.51 -13.65
N GLY A 16 4.14 11.74 -12.87
CA GLY A 16 4.41 12.00 -11.45
C GLY A 16 3.30 11.50 -10.53
N GLY A 17 3.67 11.14 -9.31
CA GLY A 17 2.78 10.49 -8.34
C GLY A 17 2.91 8.96 -8.36
N GLY A 18 1.86 8.30 -7.89
CA GLY A 18 1.87 6.88 -7.57
C GLY A 18 2.50 6.63 -6.20
N VAL A 19 2.13 5.49 -5.61
CA VAL A 19 2.63 5.06 -4.31
C VAL A 19 3.16 3.63 -4.39
N ILE A 20 4.20 3.37 -3.61
CA ILE A 20 4.82 2.05 -3.50
C ILE A 20 5.24 1.80 -2.05
N LEU A 21 4.87 0.63 -1.54
CA LEU A 21 5.23 0.14 -0.22
C LEU A 21 6.00 -1.17 -0.39
N TYR A 22 7.23 -1.20 0.11
CA TYR A 22 8.05 -2.42 0.18
C TYR A 22 8.05 -2.96 1.60
N ILE A 23 7.72 -4.23 1.75
CA ILE A 23 7.78 -4.97 3.03
C ILE A 23 8.75 -6.12 2.86
N LYS A 24 9.65 -6.33 3.82
CA LYS A 24 10.58 -7.48 3.76
C LYS A 24 9.81 -8.78 3.63
N GLU A 25 10.25 -9.70 2.77
CA GLU A 25 9.62 -11.01 2.57
C GLU A 25 9.55 -11.85 3.85
N SER A 26 10.45 -11.60 4.81
CA SER A 26 10.44 -12.24 6.13
C SER A 26 9.29 -11.75 7.03
N ILE A 27 8.55 -10.73 6.63
CA ILE A 27 7.41 -10.17 7.36
C ILE A 27 6.14 -10.60 6.60
N GLN A 28 5.27 -11.33 7.29
CA GLN A 28 3.99 -11.71 6.72
C GLN A 28 3.09 -10.47 6.60
N ALA A 29 2.74 -10.11 5.37
CA ALA A 29 1.84 -9.01 5.07
C ALA A 29 0.87 -9.36 3.94
N TYR A 30 -0.32 -8.76 3.96
CA TYR A 30 -1.37 -8.97 2.97
C TYR A 30 -2.01 -7.64 2.59
N GLU A 31 -2.27 -7.47 1.29
CA GLU A 31 -2.93 -6.29 0.76
C GLU A 31 -4.37 -6.20 1.28
N ILE A 32 -4.79 -4.98 1.63
CA ILE A 32 -6.19 -4.66 1.88
C ILE A 32 -6.72 -3.98 0.63
N LYS A 33 -7.73 -4.59 0.01
CA LYS A 33 -8.50 -3.97 -1.07
C LYS A 33 -9.67 -3.21 -0.46
N LEU A 34 -9.68 -1.90 -0.64
CA LEU A 34 -10.78 -1.05 -0.21
C LEU A 34 -11.94 -1.15 -1.22
N GLU A 35 -13.15 -0.89 -0.73
CA GLU A 35 -14.31 -0.64 -1.58
C GLU A 35 -14.11 0.65 -2.37
N LYS A 36 -14.81 0.79 -3.51
CA LYS A 36 -14.62 1.90 -4.45
C LYS A 36 -14.85 3.27 -3.79
N GLU A 37 -15.79 3.34 -2.87
CA GLU A 37 -16.19 4.55 -2.15
C GLU A 37 -15.12 5.03 -1.17
N ALA A 38 -14.30 4.11 -0.66
CA ALA A 38 -13.17 4.38 0.23
C ALA A 38 -11.83 4.44 -0.51
N GLU A 39 -11.83 4.14 -1.81
CA GLU A 39 -10.64 4.03 -2.62
C GLU A 39 -10.03 5.42 -2.90
N CYS A 40 -8.80 5.63 -2.41
CA CYS A 40 -8.00 6.78 -2.80
C CYS A 40 -7.10 6.40 -3.99
N GLU A 41 -6.98 7.29 -4.98
CA GLU A 41 -6.16 7.05 -6.19
C GLU A 41 -4.70 6.74 -5.85
N GLU A 42 -4.16 7.34 -4.79
CA GLU A 42 -2.76 7.20 -4.40
C GLU A 42 -2.63 6.74 -2.95
N ALA A 43 -3.33 5.65 -2.65
CA ALA A 43 -3.16 4.92 -1.42
C ALA A 43 -2.95 3.43 -1.65
N VAL A 44 -2.08 2.84 -0.84
CA VAL A 44 -2.00 1.38 -0.66
C VAL A 44 -2.17 1.06 0.82
N TRP A 45 -2.86 -0.04 1.08
CA TRP A 45 -3.16 -0.51 2.42
C TRP A 45 -2.73 -1.96 2.53
N CYS A 46 -2.13 -2.31 3.65
CA CYS A 46 -1.81 -3.70 3.95
C CYS A 46 -1.94 -3.95 5.44
N ASN A 47 -2.12 -5.21 5.78
CA ASN A 47 -2.01 -5.71 7.13
C ASN A 47 -0.68 -6.43 7.29
N ILE A 48 0.00 -6.14 8.40
CA ILE A 48 1.21 -6.85 8.84
C ILE A 48 0.81 -7.74 10.03
N VAL A 49 1.16 -9.02 9.98
CA VAL A 49 0.93 -9.95 11.09
C VAL A 49 2.00 -9.74 12.16
N THR A 50 1.58 -9.54 13.40
CA THR A 50 2.47 -9.34 14.56
C THR A 50 2.08 -10.30 15.68
N GLY A 51 2.59 -11.54 15.62
CA GLY A 51 2.21 -12.59 16.57
C GLY A 51 0.71 -12.90 16.47
N ASN A 52 -0.05 -12.62 17.53
CA ASN A 52 -1.49 -12.86 17.58
C ASN A 52 -2.33 -11.62 17.21
N SER A 53 -1.70 -10.56 16.73
CA SER A 53 -2.38 -9.34 16.31
C SER A 53 -2.01 -8.95 14.89
N THR A 54 -2.67 -7.90 14.40
CA THR A 54 -2.45 -7.34 13.07
C THR A 54 -2.27 -5.84 13.17
N LEU A 55 -1.26 -5.31 12.49
CA LEU A 55 -1.06 -3.88 12.30
C LEU A 55 -1.50 -3.50 10.89
N THR A 56 -2.51 -2.64 10.79
CA THR A 56 -2.92 -2.02 9.53
C THR A 56 -1.99 -0.85 9.22
N VAL A 57 -1.41 -0.85 8.01
CA VAL A 57 -0.55 0.21 7.50
C VAL A 57 -1.18 0.80 6.25
N GLY A 58 -1.31 2.13 6.22
CA GLY A 58 -1.73 2.89 5.05
C GLY A 58 -0.62 3.81 4.60
N LEU A 59 -0.26 3.73 3.31
CA LEU A 59 0.58 4.72 2.65
C LEU A 59 -0.32 5.56 1.75
N VAL A 60 -0.38 6.86 2.01
CA VAL A 60 -1.20 7.80 1.25
C VAL A 60 -0.33 8.95 0.76
N TYR A 61 -0.35 9.21 -0.54
CA TYR A 61 0.20 10.44 -1.08
C TYR A 61 -0.93 11.44 -1.29
N ARG A 62 -0.87 12.55 -0.56
CA ARG A 62 -1.86 13.62 -0.68
C ARG A 62 -1.55 14.45 -1.93
N VAL A 63 -2.46 14.43 -2.89
CA VAL A 63 -2.46 15.43 -3.96
C VAL A 63 -2.83 16.78 -3.35
N GLN A 64 -1.90 17.73 -3.34
CA GLN A 64 -2.28 19.14 -3.23
C GLN A 64 -2.99 19.50 -4.53
N THR A 65 -4.32 19.55 -4.47
CA THR A 65 -5.15 20.35 -5.38
C THR A 65 -4.90 21.82 -5.11
#